data_AF-A0A6I3X9F2-F1
#
_entry.id   AF-A0A6I3X9F2-F1
#
_cell.length_a   1.000
_cell.length_b   1.000
_cell.length_c   1.000
_cell.angle_alpha   90.00
_cell.angle_beta   90.00
_cell.angle_gamma   90.00
#
_symmetry.space_group_name_H-M   'P 1'
#
loop_
_entity.id
_entity.type
_entity.pdbx_description
1 polymer ?
#
loop_
_entity_poly.entity_id
_entity_poly.type
_entity_poly.pdbx_seq_one_letter_code
_entity_poly.pdbx_strand_id
1 'polypeptide(L)' 'MMNLFDVSGKVVLVTGGSRGIGEMIARGFVDGGAK' A
#
# COMPACT_ATOMS: atom_id res chain seq x y z
N MET A 1 -18.08 -8.11 7.12
CA MET A 1 -16.82 -8.34 7.85
C MET A 1 -15.95 -7.12 7.64
N MET A 2 -15.44 -6.49 8.69
CA MET A 2 -14.61 -5.28 8.56
C MET A 2 -13.22 -5.71 8.10
N ASN A 3 -12.82 -5.32 6.90
CA ASN A 3 -11.48 -5.60 6.40
C ASN A 3 -10.51 -4.60 7.06
N LEU A 4 -9.82 -5.03 8.11
CA LEU A 4 -8.99 -4.17 8.97
C LEU A 4 -7.87 -3.42 8.21
N PHE A 5 -7.55 -3.85 7.00
CA PHE A 5 -6.47 -3.29 6.17
C PHE A 5 -6.95 -2.74 4.82
N ASP A 6 -8.25 -2.45 4.70
CA ASP A 6 -8.78 -1.79 3.51
C ASP A 6 -8.33 -0.33 3.43
N VAL A 7 -7.61 0.01 2.36
CA VAL A 7 -7.18 1.37 2.04
C VAL A 7 -7.76 1.85 0.71
N SER A 8 -8.84 1.23 0.25
CA SER A 8 -9.50 1.55 -1.01
C SER A 8 -9.78 3.05 -1.15
N GLY A 9 -9.28 3.66 -2.23
CA GLY A 9 -9.50 5.07 -2.56
C GLY A 9 -8.67 6.06 -1.73
N LYS A 10 -7.74 5.58 -0.89
CA LYS A 10 -6.76 6.43 -0.20
C LYS A 10 -5.52 6.62 -1.07
N VAL A 11 -4.83 7.74 -0.87
CA VAL A 11 -3.50 7.99 -1.45
C VAL A 11 -2.45 7.74 -0.37
N VAL A 12 -1.44 6.92 -0.68
CA VAL A 12 -0.39 6.52 0.27
C VAL A 12 0.98 6.90 -0.28
N LEU A 13 1.79 7.59 0.53
CA LEU A 13 3.17 7.93 0.20
C LEU A 13 4.13 6.94 0.87
N VAL A 14 4.87 6.17 0.07
CA VAL A 14 5.96 5.30 0.54
C VAL A 14 7.29 5.86 0.08
N THR A 15 8.15 6.25 1.03
CA THR A 15 9.53 6.66 0.73
C THR A 15 10.43 5.44 0.58
N GLY A 16 11.52 5.57 -0.20
CA GLY A 16 12.43 4.43 -0.42
C GLY A 16 11.83 3.26 -1.20
N GLY A 17 10.74 3.46 -1.95
CA GLY A 17 9.98 2.42 -2.64
C GLY A 17 10.64 1.79 -3.88
N SER A 18 11.91 2.09 -4.16
CA SER A 18 12.56 1.67 -5.41
C SER A 18 13.06 0.23 -5.41
N ARG A 19 13.18 -0.42 -4.25
CA ARG A 19 13.59 -1.83 -4.10
C ARG A 19 13.30 -2.37 -2.70
N GLY A 20 13.34 -3.69 -2.56
CA GLY A 20 13.39 -4.38 -1.26
C GLY A 20 12.12 -4.14 -0.43
N ILE A 21 12.27 -3.79 0.84
CA ILE A 21 11.13 -3.64 1.76
C ILE A 21 10.21 -2.50 1.33
N GLY A 22 10.76 -1.36 0.90
CA GLY A 22 9.96 -0.22 0.46
C GLY A 22 9.08 -0.58 -0.75
N GLU A 23 9.62 -1.33 -1.70
CA GLU A 23 8.87 -1.84 -2.85
C GLU A 23 7.76 -2.82 -2.42
N MET A 24 8.06 -3.77 -1.53
CA MET A 24 7.07 -4.72 -1.02
C MET A 24 5.93 -4.02 -0.26
N ILE A 25 6.23 -2.98 0.52
CA ILE A 25 5.23 -2.17 1.23
C ILE A 25 4.35 -1.41 0.23
N ALA A 26 4.97 -0.73 -0.76
CA ALA A 26 4.22 0.01 -1.78
C ALA A 26 3.26 -0.92 -2.54
N ARG A 27 3.73 -2.11 -2.92
CA ARG A 27 2.91 -3.12 -3.60
C ARG A 27 1.75 -3.61 -2.72
N GLY A 28 2.00 -3.89 -1.44
CA GLY A 28 0.94 -4.28 -0.51
C GLY A 28 -0.17 -3.23 -0.37
N PHE A 29 0.17 -1.93 -0.41
CA PHE A 29 -0.84 -0.87 -0.39
C PHE A 29 -1.64 -0.77 -1.70
N VAL A 30 -1.00 -0.98 -2.85
CA VAL A 30 -1.70 -1.08 -4.15
C VAL A 30 -2.68 -2.26 -4.14
N ASP A 31 -2.23 -3.43 -3.68
CA ASP A 31 -3.08 -4.63 -3.54
C ASP A 31 -4.23 -4.38 -2.54
N GLY A 32 -4.03 -3.51 -1.55
CA GLY A 32 -5.04 -3.05 -0.58
C GLY A 32 -5.99 -1.96 -1.09
N GLY A 33 -5.88 -1.54 -2.36
CA GLY A 33 -6.80 -0.59 -3.00
C GLY A 33 -6.38 0.88 -2.95
N ALA A 34 -5.14 1.17 -2.55
CA ALA A 34 -4.62 2.53 -2.64
C ALA A 34 -4.61 3.02 -4.11
N LYS A 35 -4.89 4.31 -4.29
CA LYS A 35 -4.87 5.01 -5.59
C LYS A 35 -3.47 5.50 -5.95
#